data_AF-A0A3S0YPF2-F1
#
_entry.id   AF-A0A3S0YPF2-F1
#
_cell.length_a   1.000
_cell.length_b   1.000
_cell.length_c   1.000
_cell.angle_alpha   90.00
_cell.angle_beta   90.00
_cell.angle_gamma   90.00
#
_symmetry.space_group_name_H-M   'P 1'
#
loop_
_entity.id
_entity.type
_entity.pdbx_description
1 polymer ?
#
loop_
_entity_poly.entity_id
_entity_poly.type
_entity_poly.pdbx_seq_one_letter_code
_entity_poly.pdbx_strand_id
1 'polypeptide(L)'
;MPTPSTPQRPANTYAGELSITWKGRDYLFRPSLAAMSELGEPEHIIRLLTRVQAYGSDGFVAALSVLRACYVGDSEDIAPLIGFFKDVRGRLRYVMGAMPLQNIHVLGAKLAIAGIVGAPKPRSSGGKTMAVFDPSEFVGAAQAHLGLSSAEAWELTMIEFQRAMDAKFPDSDTKKNDQPTEEEAAATVNHIMQLRQRIKEQSKAA
;
A
#
# COMPACT_ATOMS: atom_id res chain seq x y z
N MET A 1 10.67 32.14 -15.64
CA MET A 1 11.53 31.58 -14.58
C MET A 1 10.72 30.55 -13.83
N PRO A 2 11.23 29.33 -13.58
CA PRO A 2 10.51 28.38 -12.73
C PRO A 2 10.48 28.98 -11.31
N THR A 3 9.29 29.12 -10.75
CA THR A 3 9.09 29.52 -9.35
C THR A 3 9.77 28.51 -8.43
N PRO A 4 10.33 28.95 -7.29
CA PRO A 4 10.85 28.01 -6.31
C PRO A 4 9.67 27.17 -5.82
N SER A 5 9.63 25.90 -6.23
CA SER A 5 8.69 24.92 -5.71
C SER A 5 8.84 24.89 -4.19
N THR A 6 7.74 25.12 -3.47
CA THR A 6 7.63 24.85 -2.03
C THR A 6 8.37 23.53 -1.74
N PRO A 7 9.29 23.47 -0.76
CA PRO A 7 10.00 22.24 -0.46
C PRO A 7 8.98 21.18 -0.10
N GLN A 8 8.67 20.29 -1.06
CA GLN A 8 7.76 19.20 -0.84
C GLN A 8 8.44 18.25 0.13
N ARG A 9 7.75 17.94 1.23
CA ARG A 9 8.22 16.94 2.19
C ARG A 9 8.53 15.64 1.43
N PRO A 10 9.65 14.95 1.73
CA PRO A 10 9.89 13.65 1.12
C PRO A 10 8.72 12.70 1.42
N ALA A 11 8.41 11.83 0.45
CA ALA A 11 7.36 10.82 0.63
C ALA A 11 7.66 9.94 1.84
N ASN A 12 6.68 9.79 2.72
CA ASN A 12 6.74 8.82 3.80
C ASN A 12 6.41 7.43 3.25
N THR A 13 7.44 6.73 2.78
CA THR A 13 7.30 5.36 2.26
C THR A 13 6.73 4.39 3.30
N TYR A 14 6.89 4.69 4.59
CA TYR A 14 6.31 3.90 5.66
C TYR A 14 4.78 4.07 5.79
N ALA A 15 4.21 5.16 5.26
CA ALA A 15 2.78 5.38 5.12
C ALA A 15 2.23 4.91 3.76
N GLY A 16 3.08 4.31 2.91
CA GLY A 16 2.69 3.91 1.56
C GLY A 16 2.71 5.05 0.55
N GLU A 17 3.22 6.23 0.92
CA GLU A 17 3.45 7.32 -0.02
C GLU A 17 4.57 6.97 -1.01
N LEU A 18 4.53 7.64 -2.15
CA LEU A 18 5.52 7.55 -3.21
C LEU A 18 5.88 8.97 -3.67
N SER A 19 7.15 9.20 -3.99
CA SER A 19 7.56 10.41 -4.72
C SER A 19 8.30 10.03 -6.00
N ILE A 20 8.13 10.84 -7.04
CA ILE A 20 8.83 10.69 -8.32
C ILE A 20 9.42 12.05 -8.67
N THR A 21 10.73 12.11 -8.83
CA THR A 21 11.41 13.33 -9.30
C THR A 21 11.61 13.26 -10.80
N TRP A 22 11.07 14.22 -11.54
CA TRP A 22 11.25 14.32 -12.98
C TRP A 22 11.47 15.77 -13.40
N LYS A 23 12.55 16.03 -14.16
CA LYS A 23 12.98 17.39 -14.58
C LYS A 23 13.10 18.41 -13.43
N GLY A 24 13.53 17.95 -12.25
CA GLY A 24 13.68 18.81 -11.07
C GLY A 24 12.37 19.18 -10.38
N ARG A 25 11.24 18.59 -10.78
CA ARG A 25 9.96 18.66 -10.07
C ARG A 25 9.70 17.35 -9.35
N ASP A 26 9.27 17.44 -8.11
CA ASP A 26 8.80 16.30 -7.33
C ASP A 26 7.29 16.13 -7.50
N TYR A 27 6.89 14.88 -7.68
CA TYR A 27 5.50 14.45 -7.76
C TYR A 27 5.22 13.52 -6.58
N LEU A 28 4.51 14.04 -5.58
CA LEU A 28 4.13 13.29 -4.39
C LEU A 28 2.79 12.58 -4.62
N PHE A 29 2.72 11.32 -4.21
CA PHE A 29 1.52 10.50 -4.24
C PHE A 29 1.21 9.99 -2.84
N ARG A 30 0.02 10.34 -2.35
CA ARG A 30 -0.51 9.97 -1.04
C ARG A 30 -1.80 9.15 -1.22
N PRO A 31 -1.79 7.85 -0.90
CA PRO A 31 -2.99 7.02 -0.94
C PRO A 31 -3.82 7.23 0.34
N SER A 32 -4.28 8.47 0.57
CA SER A 32 -5.12 8.83 1.72
C SER A 32 -6.53 8.26 1.60
N LEU A 33 -7.27 8.24 2.71
CA LEU A 33 -8.69 7.87 2.70
C LEU A 33 -9.50 8.77 1.77
N ALA A 34 -9.16 10.07 1.69
CA ALA A 34 -9.74 11.01 0.75
C ALA A 34 -9.48 10.57 -0.70
N ALA A 35 -8.22 10.32 -1.06
CA ALA A 35 -7.84 9.86 -2.39
C ALA A 35 -8.54 8.55 -2.77
N MET A 36 -8.69 7.61 -1.83
CA MET A 36 -9.40 6.35 -2.11
C MET A 36 -10.89 6.57 -2.33
N SER A 37 -11.52 7.54 -1.65
CA SER A 37 -12.93 7.88 -1.84
C SER A 37 -13.23 8.46 -3.23
N GLU A 38 -12.26 9.16 -3.84
CA GLU A 38 -12.39 9.72 -5.19
C GLU A 38 -12.43 8.64 -6.29
N LEU A 39 -12.02 7.40 -5.97
CA LEU A 39 -12.02 6.29 -6.92
C LEU A 39 -13.43 5.74 -7.19
N GLY A 40 -14.42 6.12 -6.38
CA GLY A 40 -15.83 5.80 -6.56
C GLY A 40 -16.46 5.18 -5.33
N GLU A 41 -17.67 4.63 -5.51
CA GLU A 41 -18.42 3.98 -4.43
C GLU A 41 -17.68 2.78 -3.80
N PRO A 42 -17.95 2.43 -2.54
CA PRO A 42 -17.25 1.36 -1.81
C PRO A 42 -17.09 0.02 -2.56
N GLU A 43 -18.14 -0.43 -3.26
CA GLU A 43 -18.08 -1.65 -4.07
C GLU A 43 -17.21 -1.49 -5.32
N HIS A 44 -17.16 -0.30 -5.90
CA HIS A 44 -16.32 0.00 -7.06
C HIS A 44 -14.84 0.08 -6.68
N ILE A 45 -14.50 0.52 -5.47
CA ILE A 45 -13.12 0.57 -4.98
C ILE A 45 -12.51 -0.85 -4.94
N ILE A 46 -13.23 -1.85 -4.43
CA ILE A 46 -12.76 -3.25 -4.41
C ILE A 46 -12.64 -3.83 -5.82
N ARG A 47 -13.59 -3.53 -6.71
CA ARG A 47 -13.51 -3.93 -8.13
C ARG A 47 -12.29 -3.30 -8.79
N LEU A 48 -12.00 -2.03 -8.51
CA LEU A 48 -10.82 -1.33 -9.00
C LEU A 48 -9.53 -1.97 -8.48
N LEU A 49 -9.47 -2.32 -7.20
CA LEU A 49 -8.32 -3.03 -6.60
C LEU A 49 -8.05 -4.36 -7.31
N THR A 50 -9.09 -5.10 -7.68
CA THR A 50 -8.92 -6.34 -8.45
C THR A 50 -8.41 -6.05 -9.87
N ARG A 51 -8.99 -5.05 -10.54
CA ARG A 51 -8.63 -4.68 -11.93
C ARG A 51 -7.20 -4.17 -12.05
N VAL A 52 -6.74 -3.31 -11.14
CA VAL A 52 -5.40 -2.72 -11.18
C VAL A 52 -4.28 -3.76 -11.01
N GLN A 53 -4.60 -4.93 -10.45
CA GLN A 53 -3.66 -6.04 -10.32
C GLN A 53 -3.61 -6.94 -11.57
N ALA A 54 -4.56 -6.79 -12.50
CA ALA A 54 -4.61 -7.58 -13.72
C ALA A 54 -3.76 -6.93 -14.83
N TYR A 55 -2.91 -7.74 -15.48
CA TYR A 55 -2.11 -7.25 -16.60
C TYR A 55 -2.99 -6.89 -17.82
N GLY A 56 -2.64 -5.80 -18.50
CA GLY A 56 -3.32 -5.35 -19.73
C GLY A 56 -3.86 -3.92 -19.66
N SER A 57 -4.69 -3.57 -20.65
CA SER A 57 -5.24 -2.21 -20.79
C SER A 57 -6.18 -1.83 -19.66
N ASP A 58 -6.95 -2.79 -19.12
CA ASP A 58 -7.89 -2.53 -18.04
C ASP A 58 -7.18 -2.14 -16.74
N GLY A 59 -6.18 -2.94 -16.33
CA GLY A 59 -5.34 -2.62 -15.17
C GLY A 59 -4.54 -1.35 -15.34
N PHE A 60 -4.07 -1.05 -16.57
CA PHE A 60 -3.42 0.23 -16.87
C PHE A 60 -4.35 1.43 -16.65
N VAL A 61 -5.60 1.36 -17.14
CA VAL A 61 -6.59 2.43 -16.94
C VAL A 61 -6.90 2.60 -15.46
N ALA A 62 -7.09 1.49 -14.72
CA ALA A 62 -7.29 1.53 -13.28
C ALA A 62 -6.10 2.16 -12.55
N ALA A 63 -4.86 1.79 -12.91
CA ALA A 63 -3.65 2.35 -12.32
C ALA A 63 -3.52 3.85 -12.56
N LEU A 64 -3.92 4.33 -13.74
CA LEU A 64 -3.92 5.74 -14.06
C LEU A 64 -4.92 6.53 -13.20
N SER A 65 -6.11 5.96 -12.95
CA SER A 65 -7.10 6.56 -12.04
C SER A 65 -6.56 6.64 -10.61
N VAL A 66 -5.89 5.60 -10.12
CA VAL A 66 -5.26 5.59 -8.78
C VAL A 66 -4.17 6.65 -8.67
N LEU A 67 -3.27 6.73 -9.64
CA LEU A 67 -2.19 7.73 -9.64
C LEU A 67 -2.73 9.16 -9.62
N ARG A 68 -3.83 9.42 -10.34
CA ARG A 68 -4.46 10.74 -10.33
C ARG A 68 -5.09 11.08 -8.99
N ALA A 69 -5.88 10.16 -8.43
CA ALA A 69 -6.53 10.38 -7.14
C ALA A 69 -5.50 10.53 -6.00
N CYS A 70 -4.39 9.80 -6.06
CA CYS A 70 -3.34 9.90 -5.04
C CYS A 70 -2.42 11.11 -5.22
N TYR A 71 -2.47 11.84 -6.33
CA TYR A 71 -1.51 12.91 -6.59
C TYR A 71 -1.75 14.11 -5.66
N VAL A 72 -0.69 14.55 -4.99
CA VAL A 72 -0.73 15.75 -4.13
C VAL A 72 -0.39 16.98 -4.98
N GLY A 73 -1.42 17.62 -5.49
CA GLY A 73 -1.34 18.83 -6.31
C GLY A 73 -2.51 18.92 -7.30
N ASP A 74 -2.43 19.84 -8.25
CA ASP A 74 -3.50 20.02 -9.24
C ASP A 74 -3.52 18.89 -10.27
N SER A 75 -4.70 18.39 -10.62
CA SER A 75 -4.85 17.24 -11.53
C SER A 75 -4.27 17.46 -12.93
N GLU A 76 -4.08 18.71 -13.36
CA GLU A 76 -3.46 19.05 -14.65
C GLU A 76 -1.93 18.94 -14.62
N ASP A 77 -1.31 19.11 -13.45
CA ASP A 77 0.13 19.16 -13.29
C ASP A 77 0.82 17.82 -13.47
N ILE A 78 0.09 16.73 -13.24
CA ILE A 78 0.60 15.37 -13.36
C ILE A 78 0.59 14.85 -14.79
N ALA A 79 -0.19 15.47 -15.70
CA ALA A 79 -0.34 15.02 -17.08
C ALA A 79 0.99 14.88 -17.87
N PRO A 80 1.99 15.77 -17.72
CA PRO A 80 3.30 15.59 -18.33
C PRO A 80 4.03 14.31 -17.88
N LEU A 81 3.77 13.85 -16.66
CA LEU A 81 4.39 12.66 -16.09
C LEU A 81 3.64 11.38 -16.48
N ILE A 82 2.34 11.31 -16.21
CA ILE A 82 1.54 10.07 -16.38
C ILE A 82 0.69 10.03 -17.64
N GLY A 83 0.63 11.12 -18.42
CA GLY A 83 -0.19 11.21 -19.63
C GLY A 83 -1.68 11.47 -19.36
N PHE A 84 -2.45 11.58 -20.44
CA PHE A 84 -3.88 11.87 -20.40
C PHE A 84 -4.67 11.24 -21.54
N PHE A 85 -5.98 11.11 -21.37
CA PHE A 85 -6.87 10.69 -22.45
C PHE A 85 -7.39 11.92 -23.19
N LYS A 86 -7.35 11.87 -24.51
CA LYS A 86 -7.91 12.90 -25.39
C LYS A 86 -8.95 12.27 -26.31
N ASP A 87 -10.08 12.93 -26.48
CA ASP A 87 -11.04 12.56 -27.52
C ASP A 87 -10.47 12.92 -28.90
N VAL A 88 -10.39 11.93 -29.78
CA VAL A 88 -10.09 12.12 -31.19
C VAL A 88 -11.18 11.45 -32.03
N ARG A 89 -12.13 12.27 -32.50
CA ARG A 89 -13.26 11.84 -33.35
C ARG A 89 -14.16 10.79 -32.67
N GLY A 90 -14.50 11.00 -31.40
CA GLY A 90 -15.36 10.11 -30.61
C GLY A 90 -14.66 8.85 -30.11
N ARG A 91 -13.33 8.77 -30.24
CA ARG A 91 -12.50 7.70 -29.68
C ARG A 91 -11.52 8.28 -28.68
N LEU A 92 -11.55 7.77 -27.46
CA LEU A 92 -10.54 8.09 -26.45
C LEU A 92 -9.19 7.52 -26.87
N ARG A 93 -8.19 8.38 -27.03
CA ARG A 93 -6.80 8.02 -27.27
C ARG A 93 -5.94 8.46 -26.10
N TYR A 94 -5.15 7.52 -25.58
CA TYR A 94 -4.18 7.83 -24.56
C TYR A 94 -2.97 8.55 -25.17
N VAL A 95 -2.66 9.73 -24.64
CA VAL A 95 -1.46 10.51 -24.92
C VAL A 95 -0.46 10.22 -23.82
N MET A 96 0.67 9.60 -24.20
CA MET A 96 1.69 9.14 -23.27
C MET A 96 2.41 10.31 -22.60
N GLY A 97 2.60 10.20 -21.28
CA GLY A 97 3.48 11.09 -20.51
C GLY A 97 4.93 10.65 -20.55
N ALA A 98 5.76 11.22 -19.68
CA ALA A 98 7.17 10.84 -19.57
C ALA A 98 7.40 9.46 -18.92
N MET A 99 6.47 8.99 -18.10
CA MET A 99 6.57 7.72 -17.39
C MET A 99 6.23 6.54 -18.32
N PRO A 100 7.06 5.47 -18.36
CA PRO A 100 6.70 4.23 -19.08
C PRO A 100 5.39 3.62 -18.59
N LEU A 101 4.61 3.02 -19.50
CA LEU A 101 3.29 2.45 -19.18
C LEU A 101 3.33 1.39 -18.09
N GLN A 102 4.39 0.57 -18.08
CA GLN A 102 4.62 -0.47 -17.07
C GLN A 102 4.84 0.14 -15.69
N ASN A 103 5.57 1.26 -15.61
CA ASN A 103 5.80 1.95 -14.35
C ASN A 103 4.50 2.56 -13.81
N ILE A 104 3.67 3.15 -14.69
CA ILE A 104 2.33 3.64 -14.29
C ILE A 104 1.53 2.49 -13.67
N HIS A 105 1.49 1.33 -14.33
CA HIS A 105 0.75 0.17 -13.85
C HIS A 105 1.24 -0.29 -12.47
N VAL A 106 2.55 -0.54 -12.33
CA VAL A 106 3.15 -1.05 -11.09
C VAL A 106 2.95 -0.07 -9.93
N LEU A 107 3.14 1.22 -10.17
CA LEU A 107 3.01 2.25 -9.14
C LEU A 107 1.55 2.47 -8.73
N GLY A 108 0.62 2.47 -9.69
CA GLY A 108 -0.81 2.53 -9.41
C GLY A 108 -1.29 1.31 -8.60
N ALA A 109 -0.87 0.11 -8.96
CA ALA A 109 -1.18 -1.10 -8.20
C ALA A 109 -0.63 -1.04 -6.76
N LYS A 110 0.61 -0.57 -6.60
CA LYS A 110 1.22 -0.37 -5.27
C LYS A 110 0.44 0.62 -4.42
N LEU A 111 0.05 1.76 -4.98
CA LEU A 111 -0.73 2.78 -4.26
C LEU A 111 -2.12 2.27 -3.88
N ALA A 112 -2.80 1.54 -4.77
CA ALA A 112 -4.10 0.95 -4.49
C ALA A 112 -4.02 -0.07 -3.33
N ILE A 113 -3.00 -0.94 -3.34
CA ILE A 113 -2.77 -1.90 -2.25
C ILE A 113 -2.49 -1.15 -0.94
N ALA A 114 -1.61 -0.16 -0.96
CA ALA A 114 -1.27 0.61 0.24
C ALA A 114 -2.47 1.40 0.79
N GLY A 115 -3.32 1.97 -0.07
CA GLY A 115 -4.48 2.77 0.32
C GLY A 115 -5.71 1.98 0.73
N ILE A 116 -5.90 0.77 0.19
CA ILE A 116 -7.10 -0.04 0.43
C ILE A 116 -6.82 -1.19 1.40
N VAL A 117 -5.73 -1.93 1.19
CA VAL A 117 -5.37 -3.10 2.00
C VAL A 117 -4.56 -2.68 3.24
N GLY A 118 -3.68 -1.68 3.08
CA GLY A 118 -2.83 -1.19 4.15
C GLY A 118 -1.51 -1.96 4.29
N ALA A 119 -1.03 -2.05 5.52
CA ALA A 119 0.32 -2.55 5.79
C ALA A 119 0.40 -4.07 5.55
N PRO A 120 1.50 -4.58 5.00
CA PRO A 120 1.69 -6.01 4.86
C PRO A 120 1.81 -6.65 6.25
N LYS A 121 0.80 -7.43 6.66
CA LYS A 121 0.85 -8.25 7.88
C LYS A 121 1.40 -9.65 7.54
N PRO A 122 2.30 -10.25 8.37
CA PRO A 122 2.70 -11.65 8.20
C PRO A 122 1.46 -12.53 8.30
N ARG A 123 1.37 -13.55 7.43
CA ARG A 123 0.14 -14.32 7.24
C ARG A 123 -0.35 -14.92 8.56
N SER A 124 -1.48 -14.41 9.07
CA SER A 124 -2.37 -15.19 9.93
C SER A 124 -3.21 -16.08 9.02
N SER A 125 -3.25 -17.37 9.30
CA SER A 125 -4.02 -18.37 8.57
C SER A 125 -5.53 -18.12 8.76
N GLY A 126 -6.12 -17.23 7.97
CA GLY A 126 -7.56 -16.97 8.03
C GLY A 126 -8.05 -15.58 7.64
N GLY A 127 -7.23 -14.76 6.98
CA GLY A 127 -7.66 -13.43 6.55
C GLY A 127 -8.89 -13.49 5.63
N LYS A 128 -10.04 -13.02 6.13
CA LYS A 128 -11.25 -12.83 5.32
C LYS A 128 -10.97 -11.72 4.30
N THR A 129 -11.13 -12.03 3.01
CA THR A 129 -11.13 -11.01 1.96
C THR A 129 -12.24 -10.01 2.26
N MET A 130 -11.89 -8.74 2.38
CA MET A 130 -12.87 -7.70 2.61
C MET A 130 -13.69 -7.49 1.33
N ALA A 131 -15.00 -7.74 1.40
CA ALA A 131 -15.88 -7.67 0.22
C ALA A 131 -16.21 -6.22 -0.19
N VAL A 132 -16.12 -5.28 0.74
CA VAL A 132 -16.44 -3.86 0.58
C VAL A 132 -15.40 -3.03 1.33
N PHE A 133 -14.99 -1.90 0.77
CA PHE A 133 -14.12 -0.92 1.44
C PHE A 133 -14.79 0.44 1.43
N ASP A 134 -15.18 0.94 2.60
CA ASP A 134 -15.71 2.28 2.77
C ASP A 134 -14.71 3.15 3.57
N PRO A 135 -14.03 4.11 2.92
CA PRO A 135 -13.13 5.06 3.60
C PRO A 135 -13.76 5.75 4.81
N SER A 136 -15.07 6.03 4.76
CA SER A 136 -15.80 6.78 5.78
C SER A 136 -15.84 6.04 7.11
N GLU A 137 -15.88 4.71 7.09
CA GLU A 137 -15.83 3.89 8.31
C GLU A 137 -14.49 4.07 9.04
N PHE A 138 -13.39 4.13 8.28
CA PHE A 138 -12.05 4.35 8.83
C PHE A 138 -11.88 5.79 9.33
N VAL A 139 -12.46 6.77 8.63
CA VAL A 139 -12.50 8.17 9.08
C VAL A 139 -13.24 8.27 10.42
N GLY A 140 -14.44 7.68 10.52
CA GLY A 140 -15.21 7.66 11.76
C GLY A 140 -14.46 6.99 12.91
N ALA A 141 -13.81 5.86 12.65
CA ALA A 141 -12.97 5.17 13.62
C ALA A 141 -11.75 6.02 14.05
N ALA A 142 -11.11 6.73 13.11
CA ALA A 142 -10.00 7.61 13.39
C ALA A 142 -10.43 8.80 14.27
N GLN A 143 -11.59 9.40 14.01
CA GLN A 143 -12.13 10.46 14.86
C GLN A 143 -12.45 9.93 16.28
N ALA A 144 -13.13 8.78 16.37
CA ALA A 144 -13.56 8.21 17.64
C ALA A 144 -12.41 7.69 18.50
N HIS A 145 -11.40 7.06 17.89
CA HIS A 145 -10.33 6.38 18.61
C HIS A 145 -9.00 7.13 18.59
N LEU A 146 -8.70 7.94 17.58
CA LEU A 146 -7.44 8.69 17.53
C LEU A 146 -7.62 10.16 17.93
N GLY A 147 -8.86 10.63 18.09
CA GLY A 147 -9.17 12.01 18.46
C GLY A 147 -8.85 13.02 17.36
N LEU A 148 -8.73 12.55 16.12
CA LEU A 148 -8.45 13.40 14.96
C LEU A 148 -9.68 14.20 14.55
N SER A 149 -9.46 15.38 13.98
CA SER A 149 -10.50 16.11 13.26
C SER A 149 -10.91 15.37 11.99
N SER A 150 -12.08 15.72 11.43
CA SER A 150 -12.52 15.11 10.16
C SER A 150 -11.51 15.35 9.04
N ALA A 151 -10.95 16.55 8.94
CA ALA A 151 -9.95 16.88 7.92
C ALA A 151 -8.67 16.04 8.06
N GLU A 152 -8.15 15.88 9.29
CA GLU A 152 -6.96 15.06 9.53
C GLU A 152 -7.22 13.57 9.28
N ALA A 153 -8.40 13.08 9.65
CA ALA A 153 -8.78 11.69 9.44
C ALA A 153 -8.87 11.33 7.96
N TRP A 154 -9.41 12.22 7.11
CA TRP A 154 -9.44 12.02 5.66
C TRP A 154 -8.06 11.99 5.01
N GLU A 155 -7.09 12.70 5.61
CA GLU A 155 -5.70 12.72 5.13
C GLU A 155 -4.88 11.51 5.58
N LEU A 156 -5.37 10.67 6.49
CA LEU A 156 -4.67 9.44 6.87
C LEU A 156 -4.58 8.47 5.69
N THR A 157 -3.45 7.81 5.56
CA THR A 157 -3.35 6.58 4.76
C THR A 157 -3.87 5.39 5.57
N MET A 158 -4.31 4.34 4.90
CA MET A 158 -4.73 3.09 5.57
C MET A 158 -3.60 2.48 6.42
N ILE A 159 -2.34 2.63 5.99
CA ILE A 159 -1.18 2.17 6.75
C ILE A 159 -1.00 2.97 8.04
N GLU A 160 -1.12 4.30 7.98
CA GLU A 160 -1.04 5.15 9.18
C GLU A 160 -2.17 4.85 10.15
N PHE A 161 -3.40 4.69 9.63
CA PHE A 161 -4.56 4.31 10.43
C PHE A 161 -4.32 2.98 11.17
N GLN A 162 -3.94 1.92 10.43
CA GLN A 162 -3.69 0.60 11.01
C GLN A 162 -2.59 0.66 12.08
N ARG A 163 -1.50 1.38 11.83
CA ARG A 163 -0.41 1.52 12.80
C ARG A 163 -0.80 2.31 14.05
N ALA A 164 -1.58 3.37 13.88
CA ALA A 164 -2.09 4.14 15.01
C ALA A 164 -3.04 3.30 15.88
N MET A 165 -3.90 2.50 15.24
CA MET A 165 -4.78 1.56 15.92
C MET A 165 -4.00 0.43 16.61
N ASP A 166 -3.04 -0.21 15.93
CA ASP A 166 -2.18 -1.26 16.48
C ASP A 166 -1.35 -0.72 17.67
N ALA A 167 -0.92 0.55 17.63
CA ALA A 167 -0.21 1.19 18.74
C ALA A 167 -1.13 1.50 19.94
N LYS A 168 -2.38 1.91 19.69
CA LYS A 168 -3.37 2.19 20.74
C LYS A 168 -3.96 0.91 21.35
N PHE A 169 -4.11 -0.12 20.54
CA PHE A 169 -4.71 -1.41 20.87
C PHE A 169 -3.79 -2.53 20.36
N PRO A 170 -2.66 -2.78 21.03
CA PRO A 170 -1.76 -3.86 20.62
C PRO A 170 -2.47 -5.20 20.70
N ASP A 171 -2.44 -5.96 19.59
CA ASP A 171 -3.05 -7.29 19.50
C ASP A 171 -2.56 -8.19 20.64
N SER A 172 -3.49 -8.83 21.35
CA SER A 172 -3.19 -9.78 22.45
C SER A 172 -2.37 -10.99 22.00
N ASP A 173 -2.40 -11.33 20.71
CA ASP A 173 -1.65 -12.46 20.12
C ASP A 173 -0.14 -12.20 19.98
N THR A 174 0.29 -10.95 20.00
CA THR A 174 1.74 -10.63 19.99
C THR A 174 2.47 -11.08 21.26
N LYS A 175 1.75 -11.43 22.33
CA LYS A 175 2.33 -11.97 23.56
C LYS A 175 2.61 -13.48 23.52
N LYS A 176 2.17 -14.23 22.51
CA LYS A 176 2.29 -15.70 22.50
C LYS A 176 3.33 -16.29 21.55
N ASN A 177 3.83 -15.54 20.57
CA ASN A 177 4.61 -16.14 19.47
C ASN A 177 6.11 -15.84 19.45
N ASP A 178 6.68 -15.20 20.48
CA ASP A 178 8.12 -14.88 20.50
C ASP A 178 8.90 -15.59 21.63
N GLN A 179 8.24 -16.47 22.39
CA GLN A 179 8.92 -17.41 23.28
C GLN A 179 8.56 -18.83 22.86
N PRO A 180 9.53 -19.65 22.39
CA PRO A 180 9.32 -21.07 22.20
C PRO A 180 8.76 -21.66 23.48
N THR A 181 7.69 -22.44 23.38
CA THR A 181 7.21 -23.19 24.53
C THR A 181 8.31 -24.16 25.00
N GLU A 182 8.35 -24.48 26.30
CA GLU A 182 9.41 -25.32 26.88
C GLU A 182 9.54 -26.68 26.16
N GLU A 183 8.41 -27.17 25.61
CA GLU A 183 8.31 -28.39 24.81
C GLU A 183 8.92 -28.24 23.40
N GLU A 184 8.72 -27.11 22.73
CA GLU A 184 9.34 -26.82 21.43
C GLU A 184 10.85 -26.55 21.55
N ALA A 185 11.27 -25.90 22.64
CA ALA A 185 12.69 -25.75 22.97
C ALA A 185 13.35 -27.12 23.21
N ALA A 186 12.69 -28.00 23.98
CA ALA A 186 13.17 -29.36 24.23
C ALA A 186 13.21 -30.22 22.96
N ALA A 187 12.21 -30.13 22.09
CA ALA A 187 12.18 -30.83 20.80
C ALA A 187 13.32 -30.37 19.88
N THR A 188 13.59 -29.08 19.84
CA THR A 188 14.69 -28.50 19.05
C THR A 188 16.05 -28.96 19.59
N VAL A 189 16.23 -28.95 20.92
CA VAL A 189 17.46 -29.44 21.57
C VAL A 189 17.68 -30.92 21.28
N ASN A 190 16.65 -31.75 21.38
CA ASN A 190 16.73 -33.18 21.06
C ASN A 190 17.10 -33.42 19.59
N HIS A 191 16.53 -32.64 18.67
CA HIS A 191 16.86 -32.75 17.25
C HIS A 191 18.33 -32.38 16.98
N ILE A 192 18.84 -31.33 17.62
CA ILE A 192 20.25 -30.92 17.54
C ILE A 192 21.16 -32.00 18.14
N MET A 193 20.78 -32.62 19.25
CA MET A 193 21.55 -33.71 19.85
C MET A 193 21.63 -34.93 18.93
N GLN A 194 20.52 -35.31 18.29
CA GLN A 194 20.49 -36.43 17.33
C GLN A 194 21.38 -36.15 16.11
N LEU A 195 21.38 -34.91 15.58
CA LEU A 195 22.27 -34.52 14.48
C LEU A 195 23.74 -34.61 14.87
N ARG A 196 24.09 -34.12 16.06
CA ARG A 196 25.46 -34.21 16.60
C ARG A 196 25.91 -35.65 16.77
N GLN A 197 25.00 -36.53 17.19
CA GLN A 197 25.31 -37.94 17.39
C GLN A 197 25.57 -38.67 16.06
N ARG A 198 24.74 -38.42 15.03
CA ARG A 198 24.97 -38.94 13.67
C ARG A 198 26.29 -38.47 13.08
N ILE A 199 26.64 -37.19 13.25
CA ILE A 199 27.92 -36.64 12.79
C ILE A 199 29.10 -37.33 13.48
N LYS A 200 28.98 -37.61 14.78
CA LYS A 200 30.03 -38.29 15.57
C LYS A 200 30.17 -39.79 15.24
N GLU A 201 29.08 -40.44 14.83
CA GLU A 201 29.10 -41.82 14.34
C GLU A 201 29.71 -41.91 12.93
N GLN A 202 29.38 -40.95 12.05
CA GLN A 202 29.98 -40.84 10.72
C GLN A 202 31.48 -40.51 10.77
N SER A 203 31.94 -39.73 11.74
CA SER A 203 33.37 -39.40 11.89
C SER A 203 34.21 -40.50 12.55
N LYS A 204 33.59 -41.53 13.15
CA LYS A 204 34.27 -42.72 13.69
C LYS A 204 34.34 -43.89 12.70
N ALA A 205 33.55 -43.82 11.62
CA ALA A 205 33.50 -44.84 10.57
C ALA A 205 34.39 -44.51 9.35
N ALA A 206 35.10 -43.37 9.39
CA ALA A 206 36.16 -42.97 8.47
C ALA A 206 37.52 -43.09 9.16
#